data_AF-A0A5N6K3G9-F1
#
_entry.id   AF-A0A5N6K3G9-F1
#
_cell.length_a   1.000
_cell.length_b   1.000
_cell.length_c   1.000
_cell.angle_alpha   90.00
_cell.angle_beta   90.00
_cell.angle_gamma   90.00
#
_symmetry.space_group_name_H-M   'P 1'
#
loop_
_entity.id
_entity.type
_entity.pdbx_description
1 polymer ?
#
loop_
_entity_poly.entity_id
_entity_poly.type
_entity_poly.pdbx_seq_one_letter_code
_entity_poly.pdbx_strand_id
1 'polypeptide(L)'
;MVASLESSRPIMAPSVSSKSNRLSTCSQAISIATTDSAREEIIAIEEGFDKLHNKKLESQRCDLTTEKRDNMGKLALGAKLERALGRRMGSQDAVMRKKSPSQSSVDSPTSTLNEKAQLYEDEKETAA
;
A
#
# COMPACT_ATOMS: atom_id res chain seq x y z
N MET A 1 -0.88 23.24 11.02
CA MET A 1 -1.07 24.38 10.10
C MET A 1 -1.57 23.82 8.78
N VAL A 2 -2.70 24.33 8.29
CA VAL A 2 -3.43 23.85 7.10
C VAL A 2 -2.76 24.42 5.85
N ALA A 3 -2.38 23.56 4.90
CA ALA A 3 -1.89 24.01 3.60
C ALA A 3 -3.10 24.32 2.71
N SER A 4 -3.34 25.61 2.44
CA SER A 4 -4.47 26.10 1.65
C SER A 4 -4.37 25.68 0.17
N LEU A 5 -5.50 25.19 -0.37
CA LEU A 5 -5.70 24.79 -1.77
C LEU A 5 -5.68 25.96 -2.79
N GLU A 6 -5.40 27.19 -2.34
CA GLU A 6 -5.48 28.40 -3.16
C GLU A 6 -4.16 28.70 -3.90
N SER A 7 -3.03 28.06 -3.56
CA SER A 7 -1.73 28.39 -4.15
C SER A 7 -1.49 27.84 -5.56
N SER A 8 -2.49 27.19 -6.18
CA SER A 8 -2.38 26.60 -7.52
C SER A 8 -2.86 27.54 -8.63
N ARG A 9 -3.13 28.81 -8.31
CA ARG A 9 -3.52 29.80 -9.33
C ARG A 9 -2.29 30.62 -9.74
N PRO A 10 -1.91 30.63 -11.02
CA PRO A 10 -0.82 31.48 -11.48
C PRO A 10 -1.22 32.95 -11.27
N ILE A 11 -0.29 33.75 -10.72
CA ILE A 11 -0.44 35.20 -10.58
C ILE A 11 -0.35 35.81 -11.99
N MET A 12 -1.50 35.98 -12.65
CA MET A 12 -1.60 36.74 -13.89
C MET A 12 -1.72 38.24 -13.57
N ALA A 13 -0.97 39.06 -14.31
CA ALA A 13 -1.09 40.52 -14.27
C ALA A 13 -2.53 40.96 -14.60
N PRO A 14 -3.05 42.05 -14.00
CA PRO A 14 -4.42 42.48 -14.25
C PRO A 14 -4.58 42.92 -15.70
N SER A 15 -5.38 42.17 -16.46
CA SER A 15 -5.66 42.47 -17.86
C SER A 15 -6.60 43.69 -17.96
N VAL A 16 -6.06 44.83 -18.36
CA VAL A 16 -6.83 46.05 -18.71
C VAL A 16 -7.52 45.93 -20.09
N SER A 17 -8.06 44.75 -20.41
CA SER A 17 -8.93 44.50 -21.56
C SER A 17 -9.34 43.03 -21.56
N SER A 18 -10.36 42.67 -20.80
CA SER A 18 -10.97 41.36 -20.92
C SER A 18 -12.48 41.52 -20.86
N LYS A 19 -13.07 41.71 -22.05
CA LYS A 19 -14.50 41.49 -22.28
C LYS A 19 -14.78 40.03 -21.95
N SER A 20 -15.19 39.83 -20.71
CA SER A 20 -15.51 38.54 -20.11
C SER A 20 -16.77 37.97 -20.75
N ASN A 21 -16.62 37.19 -21.82
CA ASN A 21 -17.67 36.28 -22.27
C ASN A 21 -17.73 35.10 -21.30
N ARG A 22 -18.43 35.28 -20.18
CA ARG A 22 -18.83 34.18 -19.32
C ARG A 22 -19.87 33.37 -20.10
N LEU A 23 -19.46 32.28 -20.74
CA LEU A 23 -20.38 31.28 -21.25
C LEU A 23 -21.00 30.55 -20.04
N SER A 24 -22.16 31.04 -19.59
CA SER A 24 -23.06 30.29 -18.72
C SER A 24 -23.77 29.22 -19.54
N THR A 25 -23.74 27.98 -19.04
CA THR A 25 -24.53 26.80 -19.38
C THR A 25 -25.55 26.97 -20.51
N CYS A 26 -25.13 26.74 -21.76
CA CYS A 26 -26.05 26.48 -22.87
C CYS A 26 -26.10 24.96 -23.10
N SER A 27 -27.08 24.30 -22.49
CA SER A 27 -27.54 22.97 -22.92
C SER A 27 -28.38 23.13 -24.19
N GLN A 28 -27.74 23.49 -25.29
CA GLN A 28 -28.28 23.35 -26.64
C GLN A 28 -27.22 22.62 -27.44
N ALA A 29 -27.62 21.55 -28.14
CA ALA A 29 -26.74 20.90 -29.10
C ALA A 29 -26.17 21.96 -30.02
N ILE A 30 -24.85 22.17 -29.94
CA ILE A 30 -24.15 23.16 -30.76
C ILE A 30 -24.21 22.63 -32.19
N SER A 31 -25.23 23.03 -32.94
CA SER A 31 -25.25 22.87 -34.39
C SER A 31 -24.27 23.89 -34.96
N ILE A 32 -22.98 23.55 -34.92
CA ILE A 32 -21.92 24.31 -35.58
C ILE A 32 -22.13 24.17 -37.08
N ALA A 33 -22.67 25.21 -37.72
CA ALA A 33 -22.54 25.38 -39.15
C ALA A 33 -21.07 25.69 -39.45
N THR A 34 -20.27 24.65 -39.66
CA THR A 34 -18.84 24.78 -39.97
C THR A 34 -18.69 25.33 -41.39
N THR A 35 -17.97 26.45 -41.52
CA THR A 35 -17.46 26.93 -42.81
C THR A 35 -16.50 25.89 -43.40
N ASP A 36 -16.32 25.86 -44.71
CA ASP A 36 -15.40 24.89 -45.35
C ASP A 36 -13.97 24.96 -44.78
N SER A 37 -13.49 26.17 -44.46
CA SER A 37 -12.19 26.35 -43.80
C SER A 37 -12.11 25.68 -42.42
N ALA A 38 -13.19 25.69 -41.64
CA ALA A 38 -13.21 25.02 -40.33
C ALA A 38 -13.24 23.49 -40.49
N ARG A 39 -13.88 22.98 -41.55
CA ARG A 39 -13.87 21.53 -41.87
C ARG A 39 -12.47 21.07 -42.26
N GLU A 40 -11.76 21.87 -43.05
CA GLU A 40 -10.41 21.54 -43.50
C GLU A 40 -9.38 21.55 -42.36
N GLU A 41 -9.51 22.48 -41.42
CA GLU A 41 -8.71 22.48 -40.18
C GLU A 41 -8.97 21.22 -39.34
N ILE A 42 -10.24 20.83 -39.17
CA ILE A 42 -10.60 19.62 -38.42
C ILE A 42 -9.97 18.37 -39.08
N ILE A 43 -10.03 18.26 -40.41
CA ILE A 43 -9.43 17.15 -41.14
C ILE A 43 -7.90 17.12 -40.96
N ALA A 44 -7.24 18.28 -41.01
CA ALA A 44 -5.79 18.36 -40.79
C ALA A 44 -5.39 17.94 -39.36
N ILE A 45 -6.22 18.25 -38.37
CA ILE A 45 -6.03 17.82 -36.98
C ILE A 45 -6.22 16.30 -36.85
N GLU A 46 -7.27 15.74 -37.46
CA GLU A 46 -7.50 14.28 -37.48
C GLU A 46 -6.33 13.53 -38.14
N GLU A 47 -5.85 14.00 -39.29
CA GLU A 47 -4.69 13.42 -39.97
C GLU A 47 -3.40 13.53 -39.13
N GLY A 48 -3.24 14.64 -38.40
CA GLY A 48 -2.17 14.82 -37.43
C GLY A 48 -2.24 13.80 -36.29
N PHE A 49 -3.43 13.54 -35.77
CA PHE A 49 -3.66 12.55 -34.71
C PHE A 49 -3.34 11.13 -35.17
N ASP A 50 -3.75 10.76 -36.38
CA ASP A 50 -3.46 9.44 -36.96
C ASP A 50 -1.95 9.20 -37.15
N LYS A 51 -1.19 10.24 -37.52
CA LYS A 51 0.27 10.17 -37.63
C LYS A 51 0.96 10.05 -36.27
N LEU A 52 0.37 10.64 -35.23
CA LEU A 52 0.87 10.56 -33.86
C LEU A 52 0.44 9.26 -33.15
N HIS A 53 -0.56 8.55 -33.67
CA HIS A 53 -1.07 7.31 -33.09
C HIS A 53 -0.07 6.16 -33.27
N ASN A 54 0.54 5.75 -32.15
CA ASN A 54 1.51 4.65 -32.14
C ASN A 54 0.89 3.36 -31.58
N LYS A 55 0.39 2.51 -32.50
CA LYS A 55 -0.21 1.19 -32.21
C LYS A 55 0.72 0.23 -31.45
N LYS A 56 2.04 0.38 -31.60
CA LYS A 56 3.02 -0.46 -30.90
C LYS A 56 3.08 -0.14 -29.41
N LEU A 57 2.93 1.15 -29.04
CA LEU A 57 2.89 1.58 -27.64
C LEU A 57 1.59 1.18 -26.94
N GLU A 58 0.47 1.17 -27.64
CA GLU A 58 -0.80 0.65 -27.09
C GLU A 58 -0.67 -0.82 -26.69
N SER A 59 -0.04 -1.63 -27.53
CA SER A 59 0.17 -3.05 -27.26
C SER A 59 1.18 -3.32 -26.14
N GLN A 60 2.01 -2.33 -25.78
CA GLN A 60 2.98 -2.46 -24.69
C GLN A 60 2.34 -2.28 -23.31
N ARG A 61 1.24 -1.51 -23.22
CA ARG A 61 0.50 -1.35 -21.97
C ARG A 61 -0.44 -2.53 -21.79
N CYS A 62 -0.14 -3.37 -20.80
CA CYS A 62 -1.03 -4.47 -20.44
C CYS A 62 -2.12 -3.96 -19.50
N ASP A 63 -3.29 -3.66 -20.04
CA ASP A 63 -4.49 -3.42 -19.23
C ASP A 63 -5.03 -4.77 -18.76
N LEU A 64 -4.68 -5.12 -17.51
CA LEU A 64 -5.17 -6.34 -16.89
C LEU A 64 -6.69 -6.26 -16.72
N THR A 65 -7.38 -7.30 -17.19
CA THR A 65 -8.78 -7.54 -16.85
C THR A 65 -8.94 -7.62 -15.33
N THR A 66 -10.12 -7.26 -14.83
CA THR A 66 -10.44 -7.28 -13.40
C THR A 66 -10.10 -8.64 -12.76
N GLU A 67 -10.49 -9.72 -13.43
CA GLU A 67 -10.20 -11.08 -13.00
C GLU A 67 -8.69 -11.38 -12.86
N LYS A 68 -7.88 -10.95 -13.84
CA LYS A 68 -6.42 -11.15 -13.79
C LYS A 68 -5.80 -10.38 -12.62
N ARG A 69 -6.27 -9.16 -12.35
CA ARG A 69 -5.82 -8.36 -11.20
C ARG A 69 -6.14 -9.06 -9.88
N ASP A 70 -7.35 -9.58 -9.74
CA ASP A 70 -7.80 -10.27 -8.52
C ASP A 70 -7.02 -11.57 -8.29
N ASN A 71 -6.76 -12.34 -9.35
CA ASN A 71 -5.96 -13.56 -9.28
C ASN A 71 -4.51 -13.26 -8.85
N MET A 72 -3.91 -12.18 -9.35
CA MET A 72 -2.59 -11.73 -8.88
C MET A 72 -2.62 -11.24 -7.43
N GLY A 73 -3.68 -10.58 -7.00
CA GLY A 73 -3.89 -10.22 -5.60
C GLY A 73 -3.94 -11.44 -4.67
N LYS A 74 -4.70 -12.47 -5.05
CA LYS A 74 -4.80 -13.74 -4.30
C LYS A 74 -3.45 -14.46 -4.20
N LEU A 75 -2.73 -14.55 -5.33
CA LEU A 75 -1.42 -15.21 -5.37
C LEU A 75 -0.38 -14.46 -4.52
N ALA A 76 -0.37 -13.13 -4.59
CA ALA A 76 0.50 -12.31 -3.77
C ALA A 76 0.19 -12.42 -2.27
N LEU A 77 -1.11 -12.47 -1.89
CA LEU A 77 -1.51 -12.70 -0.51
C LEU A 77 -1.10 -14.09 0.00
N GLY A 78 -1.33 -15.14 -0.78
CA GLY A 78 -0.90 -16.50 -0.45
C GLY A 78 0.61 -16.57 -0.19
N ALA A 79 1.42 -16.03 -1.09
CA ALA A 79 2.88 -16.00 -0.93
C ALA A 79 3.34 -15.20 0.31
N LYS A 80 2.63 -14.10 0.66
CA LYS A 80 2.91 -13.35 1.89
C LYS A 80 2.58 -14.17 3.14
N LEU A 81 1.45 -14.88 3.14
CA LEU A 81 1.05 -15.74 4.25
C LEU A 81 2.04 -16.89 4.44
N GLU A 82 2.43 -17.57 3.36
CA GLU A 82 3.43 -18.64 3.41
C GLU A 82 4.77 -18.14 3.97
N ARG A 83 5.26 -16.99 3.50
CA ARG A 83 6.48 -16.37 4.03
C ARG A 83 6.36 -16.00 5.51
N ALA A 84 5.21 -15.46 5.93
CA ALA A 84 4.96 -15.08 7.31
C ALA A 84 4.90 -16.32 8.22
N LEU A 85 4.22 -17.38 7.78
CA LEU A 85 4.17 -18.66 8.48
C LEU A 85 5.56 -19.29 8.57
N GLY A 86 6.34 -19.32 7.48
CA GLY A 86 7.71 -19.85 7.51
C GLY A 86 8.61 -19.11 8.50
N ARG A 87 8.46 -17.79 8.65
CA ARG A 87 9.17 -17.01 9.67
C ARG A 87 8.71 -17.33 11.09
N ARG A 88 7.41 -17.57 11.28
CA ARG A 88 6.86 -17.91 12.58
C ARG A 88 7.23 -19.32 12.97
N MET A 89 6.93 -20.32 12.14
CA MET A 89 7.13 -21.75 12.37
C MET A 89 8.60 -22.17 12.30
N GLY A 90 9.43 -21.44 11.54
CA GLY A 90 10.87 -21.65 11.55
C GLY A 90 11.42 -21.43 12.96
N SER A 91 12.17 -22.40 13.47
CA SER A 91 12.78 -22.38 14.82
C SER A 91 11.82 -22.34 16.02
N GLN A 92 10.53 -22.70 15.85
CA GLN A 92 9.62 -22.93 16.98
C GLN A 92 9.91 -24.22 17.73
N ASP A 93 10.35 -25.25 17.02
CA ASP A 93 10.61 -26.55 17.62
C ASP A 93 11.82 -26.46 18.55
N ALA A 94 11.61 -26.81 19.82
CA ALA A 94 12.66 -26.83 20.81
C ALA A 94 13.68 -27.92 20.47
N VAL A 95 14.86 -27.54 19.99
CA VAL A 95 15.98 -28.47 19.79
C VAL A 95 16.69 -28.67 21.12
N MET A 96 16.53 -29.85 21.72
CA MET A 96 17.26 -30.22 22.94
C MET A 96 18.76 -30.26 22.65
N ARG A 97 19.49 -29.26 23.15
CA ARG A 97 20.96 -29.24 23.08
C ARG A 97 21.54 -29.71 24.41
N LYS A 98 22.54 -30.60 24.35
CA LYS A 98 23.33 -30.97 25.53
C LYS A 98 24.06 -29.72 26.03
N LYS A 99 23.92 -29.42 27.32
CA LYS A 99 24.53 -28.25 27.96
C LYS A 99 26.05 -28.41 27.96
N SER A 100 26.79 -27.43 27.46
CA SER A 100 28.26 -27.43 27.54
C SER A 100 28.69 -27.23 29.01
N PRO A 101 29.81 -27.83 29.44
CA PRO A 101 30.25 -27.78 30.84
C PRO A 101 30.59 -26.36 31.35
N SER A 102 30.70 -25.37 30.47
CA SER A 102 30.98 -23.97 30.83
C SER A 102 29.74 -23.08 31.02
N GLN A 103 28.51 -23.59 30.81
CA GLN A 103 27.26 -22.86 31.02
C GLN A 103 26.47 -23.33 32.26
N SER A 104 27.11 -24.06 33.17
CA SER A 104 26.48 -24.56 34.41
C SER A 104 26.52 -23.59 35.59
N SER A 105 27.10 -22.40 35.43
CA SER A 105 27.01 -21.34 36.45
C SER A 105 26.33 -20.11 35.86
N VAL A 106 25.39 -19.55 36.61
CA VAL A 106 24.62 -18.33 36.35
C VAL A 106 23.25 -18.61 35.68
N ASP A 107 22.26 -18.61 36.56
CA ASP A 107 20.82 -18.40 36.36
C ASP A 107 19.99 -19.56 35.79
N SER A 108 19.59 -20.46 36.67
CA SER A 108 18.35 -21.23 36.55
C SER A 108 17.50 -20.97 37.80
N PRO A 109 16.25 -20.49 37.68
CA PRO A 109 15.39 -20.22 38.83
C PRO A 109 14.79 -21.55 39.32
N THR A 110 15.59 -22.35 40.01
CA THR A 110 15.10 -23.45 40.85
C THR A 110 15.02 -22.94 42.29
N SER A 111 13.98 -22.18 42.63
CA SER A 111 13.80 -21.74 44.02
C SER A 111 12.33 -21.58 44.45
N THR A 112 11.42 -22.43 43.97
CA THR A 112 10.02 -22.43 44.45
C THR A 112 9.45 -23.85 44.63
N LEU A 113 10.21 -24.78 45.23
CA LEU A 113 9.68 -26.08 45.64
C LEU A 113 10.31 -26.61 46.95
N ASN A 114 10.50 -25.77 47.99
CA ASN A 114 10.91 -26.33 49.28
C ASN A 114 10.28 -25.72 50.54
N GLU A 115 9.26 -24.86 50.43
CA GLU A 115 8.66 -24.25 51.62
C GLU A 115 7.76 -25.21 52.43
N LYS A 116 7.36 -26.36 51.85
CA LYS A 116 6.46 -27.32 52.51
C LYS A 116 7.16 -28.37 53.38
N ALA A 117 8.50 -28.43 53.36
CA ALA A 117 9.26 -29.41 54.15
C ALA A 117 9.67 -28.89 55.53
N GLN A 118 9.74 -27.56 55.72
CA GLN A 118 10.23 -26.97 56.97
C GLN A 118 9.17 -26.90 58.08
N LEU A 119 7.87 -26.92 57.74
CA LEU A 119 6.80 -26.88 58.75
C LEU A 119 6.55 -28.22 59.48
N TYR A 120 7.15 -29.34 59.04
CA TYR A 120 6.96 -30.63 59.70
C TYR A 120 8.02 -30.97 60.76
N GLU A 121 9.13 -30.22 60.82
CA GLU A 121 10.17 -30.44 61.82
C GLU A 121 10.01 -29.51 63.04
N ASP A 122 9.47 -28.31 62.86
CA ASP A 122 9.25 -27.37 63.97
C ASP A 122 8.12 -27.81 64.94
N GLU A 123 7.14 -28.60 64.47
CA GLU A 123 6.06 -29.12 65.36
C GLU A 123 6.53 -30.27 66.27
N LYS A 124 7.69 -30.89 66.00
CA LYS A 124 8.23 -31.97 66.83
C LYS A 124 9.19 -31.49 67.93
N GLU A 125 9.78 -30.30 67.79
CA GLU A 125 10.75 -29.79 68.76
C GLU A 125 10.09 -29.02 69.92
N THR A 126 8.85 -28.53 69.76
CA THR A 126 8.10 -27.82 70.82
C THR A 126 7.27 -28.72 71.75
N ALA A 127 7.39 -30.05 71.66
CA ALA A 127 6.63 -31.01 72.47
C ALA A 127 7.49 -32.00 73.28
N ALA A 128 8.70 -31.60 73.68
CA ALA A 128 9.54 -32.32 74.64
C ALA A 128 9.74 -31.50 75.93
#